data_AF-A0A921JCL0-F1
#
_entry.id   AF-A0A921JCL0-F1
#
_cell.length_a   1.000
_cell.length_b   1.000
_cell.length_c   1.000
_cell.angle_alpha   90.00
_cell.angle_beta   90.00
_cell.angle_gamma   90.00
#
_symmetry.space_group_name_H-M   'P 1'
#
loop_
_entity.id
_entity.type
_entity.pdbx_description
1 polymer ?
#
loop_
_entity_poly.entity_id
_entity_poly.type
_entity_poly.pdbx_seq_one_letter_code
_entity_poly.pdbx_strand_id
1 'polypeptide(L)' 'MITLGSDAHHPEDYMLGFEEIIEMLVGYGVSELALFNGDARQMISLKDALEVIHRVKH' A
#
# COMPACT_ATOMS: atom_id res chain seq x y z
N MET A 1 0.01 13.86 -2.92
CA MET A 1 -0.83 12.82 -2.30
C MET A 1 -0.75 11.60 -3.20
N ILE A 2 -0.54 10.41 -2.62
CA ILE A 2 -0.35 9.17 -3.37
C ILE A 2 -1.39 8.16 -2.88
N THR A 3 -2.06 7.52 -3.83
CA THR A 3 -2.93 6.36 -3.63
C THR A 3 -2.30 5.18 -4.34
N LEU A 4 -2.51 3.96 -3.84
CA LEU A 4 -2.02 2.74 -4.48
C LEU A 4 -3.20 1.82 -4.80
N GLY A 5 -3.23 1.31 -6.01
CA GLY A 5 -4.21 0.35 -6.50
C GLY A 5 -3.53 -0.63 -7.45
N SER A 6 -3.94 -1.90 -7.41
CA SER A 6 -3.38 -2.96 -8.25
C SER A 6 -3.93 -2.95 -9.68
N ASP A 7 -5.03 -2.25 -9.92
CA ASP A 7 -5.79 -2.30 -11.18
C ASP A 7 -6.09 -3.75 -11.62
N ALA A 8 -6.31 -4.61 -10.62
CA ALA A 8 -6.47 -6.03 -10.80
C ALA A 8 -7.77 -6.33 -11.57
N HIS A 9 -7.63 -7.12 -12.64
CA HIS A 9 -8.76 -7.67 -13.40
C HIS A 9 -9.09 -9.11 -12.96
N HIS A 10 -8.19 -9.74 -12.20
CA HIS A 10 -8.36 -11.04 -11.58
C HIS A 10 -8.22 -10.93 -10.05
N PRO A 11 -9.04 -11.63 -9.25
CA PRO A 11 -9.03 -11.53 -7.78
C PRO A 11 -7.67 -11.83 -7.14
N GLU A 12 -6.91 -12.75 -7.72
CA GLU A 12 -5.57 -13.14 -7.26
C GLU A 12 -4.54 -12.01 -7.32
N ASP A 13 -4.74 -11.01 -8.18
CA ASP A 13 -3.79 -9.91 -8.40
C ASP A 13 -4.02 -8.71 -7.49
N TYR A 14 -4.95 -8.79 -6.53
CA TYR A 14 -5.40 -7.64 -5.74
C TYR A 14 -4.29 -6.91 -4.96
N MET A 15 -3.16 -7.55 -4.68
CA MET A 15 -1.96 -6.96 -4.04
C MET A 15 -0.68 -7.12 -4.88
N LEU A 16 -0.80 -7.41 -6.18
CA LEU A 16 0.36 -7.62 -7.05
C LEU A 16 1.26 -6.39 -7.05
N GLY A 17 2.55 -6.58 -6.72
CA GLY A 17 3.57 -5.53 -6.72
C GLY A 17 3.49 -4.53 -5.56
N PHE A 18 2.60 -4.72 -4.59
CA PHE A 18 2.42 -3.74 -3.51
C PHE A 18 3.65 -3.63 -2.60
N GLU A 19 4.31 -4.74 -2.28
CA GLU A 19 5.50 -4.72 -1.41
C GLU A 19 6.63 -3.91 -2.06
N GLU A 20 6.96 -4.22 -3.31
CA GLU A 20 8.05 -3.59 -4.06
C GLU A 20 7.79 -2.08 -4.27
N ILE A 21 6.54 -1.72 -4.57
CA ILE A 21 6.16 -0.31 -4.71
C ILE A 21 6.24 0.42 -3.37
N ILE A 22 5.77 -0.20 -2.28
CA ILE A 22 5.83 0.42 -0.96
C ILE A 22 7.30 0.61 -0.53
N GLU A 23 8.17 -0.38 -0.71
CA GLU A 23 9.60 -0.27 -0.43
C GLU A 23 10.25 0.87 -1.23
N MET A 24 9.92 0.98 -2.52
CA MET A 24 10.39 2.07 -3.37
C MET A 24 9.92 3.45 -2.87
N LEU A 25 8.64 3.58 -2.51
CA LEU A 25 8.06 4.83 -2.00
C LEU A 25 8.70 5.24 -0.67
N VAL A 26 8.91 4.29 0.24
CA VAL A 26 9.64 4.52 1.49
C VAL A 26 11.08 4.96 1.21
N GLY A 27 11.75 4.34 0.25
CA GLY A 27 13.10 4.72 -0.21
C GLY A 27 13.17 6.15 -0.77
N TYR A 28 12.07 6.66 -1.33
CA TYR A 28 11.93 8.05 -1.77
C TYR A 28 11.46 9.02 -0.69
N GLY A 29 11.34 8.58 0.56
CA GLY A 29 10.96 9.41 1.70
C GLY A 29 9.45 9.63 1.83
N VAL A 30 8.62 8.86 1.13
CA VAL A 30 7.16 8.86 1.34
C VAL A 30 6.85 8.10 2.61
N SER A 31 6.15 8.75 3.55
CA SER A 31 5.80 8.15 4.85
C SER A 31 4.38 7.57 4.90
N GLU A 32 3.48 8.04 4.04
CA GLU A 32 2.05 7.72 4.12
C GLU A 32 1.36 7.60 2.75
N LEU A 33 0.35 6.74 2.68
CA LEU A 33 -0.60 6.66 1.56
C LEU A 33 -1.98 7.14 1.98
N ALA A 34 -2.72 7.71 1.03
CA ALA A 34 -4.13 8.01 1.22
C ALA A 34 -4.99 6.79 0.84
N LEU A 35 -5.90 6.42 1.74
CA LEU A 35 -6.99 5.49 1.51
C LEU A 35 -8.32 6.24 1.60
N PHE A 36 -9.27 5.89 0.74
CA PHE A 36 -10.60 6.49 0.73
C PHE A 36 -11.65 5.42 1.00
N ASN A 37 -12.54 5.69 1.96
CA ASN A 37 -13.73 4.90 2.22
C ASN A 37 -14.96 5.81 2.01
N GLY A 38 -15.54 5.76 0.81
CA GLY A 38 -16.45 6.80 0.34
C GLY A 38 -15.73 8.15 0.30
N ASP A 39 -16.33 9.17 0.92
CA ASP A 39 -15.75 10.52 1.00
C ASP A 39 -14.75 10.68 2.15
N ALA A 40 -14.61 9.67 3.02
CA ALA A 40 -13.70 9.73 4.15
C ALA A 40 -12.27 9.36 3.73
N ARG A 41 -11.35 10.31 3.91
CA ARG A 41 -9.91 10.11 3.69
C ARG A 41 -9.23 9.67 4.99
N GLN A 42 -8.44 8.61 4.90
CA GLN A 42 -7.53 8.15 5.95
C GLN A 42 -6.10 8.09 5.41
N MET A 43 -5.14 8.60 6.18
CA MET A 43 -3.71 8.42 5.87
C MET A 43 -3.20 7.18 6.60
N ILE A 44 -2.46 6.33 5.90
CA ILE A 44 -1.90 5.08 6.43
C ILE A 44 -0.38 5.16 6.36
N SER A 45 0.30 4.88 7.48
CA SER A 45 1.75 4.75 7.57
C SER A 45 2.25 3.64 6.64
N LEU A 46 3.17 3.97 5.74
CA LEU A 46 3.80 2.97 4.86
C LEU A 46 4.71 2.01 5.62
N LYS A 47 5.30 2.48 6.74
CA LYS A 47 6.11 1.63 7.60
C LYS A 47 5.27 0.52 8.25
N ASP A 48 4.10 0.89 8.78
CA ASP A 48 3.18 -0.04 9.44
C ASP A 48 2.62 -1.04 8.40
N ALA A 49 2.35 -0.58 7.18
CA ALA A 49 1.91 -1.42 6.07
C ALA A 49 2.94 -2.50 5.71
N LEU A 50 4.23 -2.15 5.62
CA LEU A 50 5.31 -3.12 5.39
C LEU A 50 5.40 -4.15 6.52
N GLU A 51 5.30 -3.72 7.77
CA GLU A 51 5.33 -4.63 8.93
C GLU A 51 4.19 -5.66 8.87
N VAL A 52 2.99 -5.25 8.44
CA VAL A 52 1.87 -6.18 8.26
C VAL A 52 2.13 -7.15 7.11
N ILE A 53 2.57 -6.67 5.94
CA ILE A 53 2.84 -7.52 4.76
C ILE A 53 3.85 -8.61 5.11
N HIS A 54 4.96 -8.25 5.76
CA HIS A 54 5.97 -9.22 6.19
C HIS A 54 5.44 -10.24 7.19
N ARG A 55 4.55 -9.83 8.11
CA ARG A 55 3.94 -10.75 9.09
C ARG A 55 2.97 -11.76 8.48
N VAL A 56 2.35 -11.46 7.34
CA VAL A 56 1.39 -12.37 6.67
C VAL A 56 2.12 -13.35 5.75
N LYS A 57 3.33 -13.02 5.29
CA LYS A 57 4.15 -13.90 4.44
C LYS A 57 4.94 -14.98 5.21
N HIS A 58 5.04 -14.88 6.55
CA HIS A 58 5.74 -15.80 7.44
C HIS A 58 4.78 -16.53 8.38
#